data_AF-A0A1H2S6E9-F1
#
_entry.id   AF-A0A1H2S6E9-F1
#
_cell.length_a   1.000
_cell.length_b   1.000
_cell.length_c   1.000
_cell.angle_alpha   90.00
_cell.angle_beta   90.00
_cell.angle_gamma   90.00
#
_symmetry.space_group_name_H-M   'P 1'
#
loop_
_entity.id
_entity.type
_entity.pdbx_description
1 polymer ?
#
loop_
_entity_poly.entity_id
_entity_poly.type
_entity_poly.pdbx_seq_one_letter_code
_entity_poly.pdbx_strand_id
1 'polypeptide(L)'
;MLRGGHLALGITVGVLGTILVFFLLEMFSSILPSGNEYWAALIGALSGGAFSMLALTLEHQHNRAEIERLERLKNLTHAYSLFEHLGEIVSNVGFLRNHINICLEDATNRGVPFPIFAVLPIAGTFERTRVPHEAKSFLISQGQSELYNLIGNLDLQASGEFDAFERSQLDRARVLELAKLLRNKAGDWAIEVSPENEEEVSGRAFFLSEQIERQSKQLEALLKQSLKALHGAVSVIRSSGNSEFGFAIKDEYIQEFGKNIEEW
;
A
#
# COMPACT_ATOMS: atom_id res chain seq x y z
N MET A 1 -23.81 22.52 1.38
CA MET A 1 -24.97 23.46 1.39
C MET A 1 -26.33 22.76 1.45
N LEU A 2 -26.42 21.53 2.00
CA LEU A 2 -27.65 20.69 2.02
C LEU A 2 -28.23 20.39 3.42
N ARG A 3 -27.55 20.81 4.51
CA ARG A 3 -28.01 20.56 5.90
C ARG A 3 -29.35 21.24 6.25
N GLY A 4 -29.72 22.31 5.55
CA GLY A 4 -31.00 23.00 5.80
C GLY A 4 -32.23 22.35 5.17
N GLY A 5 -32.04 21.52 4.12
CA GLY A 5 -33.15 20.95 3.36
C GLY A 5 -33.92 19.86 4.11
N HIS A 6 -33.21 18.98 4.81
CA HIS A 6 -33.81 17.86 5.53
C HIS A 6 -34.50 18.31 6.83
N LEU A 7 -33.93 19.28 7.54
CA LEU A 7 -34.58 19.90 8.71
C LEU A 7 -35.88 20.60 8.30
N ALA A 8 -35.88 21.35 7.20
CA ALA A 8 -37.07 21.99 6.66
C ALA A 8 -38.14 20.97 6.22
N LEU A 9 -37.71 19.82 5.67
CA LEU A 9 -38.61 18.74 5.28
C LEU A 9 -39.22 18.02 6.49
N GLY A 10 -38.43 17.79 7.55
CA GLY A 10 -38.93 17.25 8.82
C GLY A 10 -39.93 18.19 9.51
N ILE A 11 -39.65 19.50 9.54
CA ILE A 11 -40.57 20.51 10.08
C ILE A 11 -41.85 20.58 9.24
N THR A 12 -41.76 20.58 7.91
CA THR A 12 -42.94 20.64 7.04
C THR A 12 -43.80 19.38 7.13
N VAL A 13 -43.20 18.19 7.19
CA VAL A 13 -43.95 16.93 7.41
C VAL A 13 -44.55 16.89 8.81
N GLY A 14 -43.84 17.38 9.83
CA GLY A 14 -44.37 17.52 11.19
C GLY A 14 -45.57 18.46 11.27
N VAL A 15 -45.48 19.63 10.63
CA VAL A 15 -46.57 20.63 10.54
C VAL A 15 -47.75 20.08 9.72
N LEU A 16 -47.50 19.40 8.60
CA LEU A 16 -48.57 18.76 7.82
C LEU A 16 -49.23 17.61 8.58
N GLY A 17 -48.45 16.84 9.36
CA GLY A 17 -48.95 15.78 10.22
C GLY A 17 -49.82 16.32 11.35
N THR A 18 -49.42 17.41 12.01
CA THR A 18 -50.26 18.05 13.05
C THR A 18 -51.51 18.67 12.47
N ILE A 19 -51.45 19.28 11.28
CA ILE A 19 -52.62 19.77 10.55
C ILE A 19 -53.56 18.60 10.21
N LEU A 20 -53.05 17.47 9.72
CA LEU A 20 -53.85 16.30 9.38
C LEU A 20 -54.50 15.67 10.62
N VAL A 21 -53.78 15.56 11.74
CA VAL A 21 -54.32 15.09 13.02
C VAL A 21 -55.39 16.04 13.55
N PHE A 22 -55.20 17.35 13.41
CA PHE A 22 -56.19 18.36 13.78
C PHE A 22 -57.47 18.21 12.95
N PHE A 23 -57.35 18.07 11.62
CA PHE A 23 -58.49 17.80 10.74
C PHE A 23 -59.19 16.48 11.07
N LEU A 24 -58.45 15.41 11.37
CA LEU A 24 -59.05 14.14 11.79
C LEU A 24 -59.81 14.29 13.11
N LEU A 25 -59.26 14.99 14.11
CA LEU A 25 -59.93 15.24 15.38
C LEU A 25 -61.19 16.12 15.22
N GLU A 26 -61.14 17.12 14.34
CA GLU A 26 -62.30 17.95 14.00
C GLU A 26 -63.39 17.15 13.30
N MET A 27 -63.00 16.22 12.41
CA MET A 27 -63.92 15.30 11.73
C MET A 27 -64.55 14.26 12.69
N PHE A 28 -63.88 13.95 13.80
CA PHE A 28 -64.40 13.11 14.89
C PHE A 28 -64.90 13.91 16.12
N SER A 29 -65.10 15.23 15.97
CA SER A 29 -65.53 16.12 17.05
C SER A 29 -66.90 15.78 17.65
N SER A 30 -67.71 14.97 16.95
CA SER A 30 -68.98 14.44 17.46
C SER A 30 -68.82 13.34 18.52
N ILE A 31 -67.61 12.79 18.69
CA ILE A 31 -67.28 11.71 19.65
C ILE A 31 -66.52 12.27 20.86
N LEU A 32 -65.93 13.46 20.73
CA LEU A 32 -65.20 14.13 21.81
C LEU A 32 -66.16 15.05 22.59
N PRO A 33 -66.11 15.08 23.93
CA PRO A 33 -67.02 15.89 24.74
C PRO A 33 -66.90 17.37 24.36
N SER A 34 -68.03 17.93 23.95
CA SER A 34 -68.19 19.30 23.45
C SER A 34 -67.72 20.31 24.48
N GLY A 35 -66.64 21.05 24.17
CA GLY A 35 -66.27 22.27 24.88
C GLY A 35 -64.83 22.43 25.36
N ASN A 36 -63.84 21.71 24.81
CA ASN A 36 -62.46 21.92 25.27
C ASN A 36 -61.40 21.78 24.16
N GLU A 37 -61.14 22.89 23.45
CA GLU A 37 -60.08 23.08 22.44
C GLU A 37 -58.68 22.65 22.94
N TYR A 38 -58.50 22.64 24.26
CA TYR A 38 -57.31 22.16 24.96
C TYR A 38 -56.90 20.73 24.55
N TRP A 39 -57.86 19.82 24.37
CA TRP A 39 -57.55 18.41 24.06
C TRP A 39 -57.04 18.24 22.63
N ALA A 40 -57.57 18.98 21.67
CA ALA A 40 -57.10 18.95 20.29
C ALA A 40 -55.66 19.51 20.19
N ALA A 41 -55.39 20.63 20.88
CA ALA A 41 -54.06 21.22 20.96
C ALA A 41 -53.05 20.27 21.64
N LEU A 42 -53.45 19.58 22.71
CA LEU A 42 -52.59 18.61 23.42
C LEU A 42 -52.24 17.40 22.55
N ILE A 43 -53.23 16.82 21.84
CA ILE A 43 -53.00 15.67 20.95
C ILE A 43 -52.14 16.09 19.74
N GLY A 44 -52.38 17.29 19.18
CA GLY A 44 -51.55 17.87 18.12
C GLY A 44 -50.10 18.08 18.56
N ALA A 45 -49.88 18.63 19.76
CA ALA A 45 -48.54 18.84 20.30
C ALA A 45 -47.80 17.52 20.58
N LEU A 46 -48.49 16.51 21.15
CA LEU A 46 -47.90 15.19 21.43
C LEU A 46 -47.55 14.43 20.15
N SER A 47 -48.45 14.43 19.15
CA SER A 47 -48.19 13.78 17.86
C SER A 47 -47.08 14.48 17.08
N GLY A 48 -47.09 15.83 17.01
CA GLY A 48 -46.03 16.61 16.39
C GLY A 48 -44.67 16.42 17.06
N GLY A 49 -44.64 16.35 18.40
CA GLY A 49 -43.43 16.02 19.17
C GLY A 49 -42.90 14.62 18.86
N ALA A 50 -43.78 13.61 18.78
CA ALA A 50 -43.41 12.24 18.44
C ALA A 50 -42.86 12.12 17.01
N PHE A 51 -43.48 12.76 16.02
CA PHE A 51 -42.98 12.79 14.64
C PHE A 51 -41.64 13.50 14.53
N SER A 52 -41.46 14.60 15.26
CA SER A 52 -40.18 15.33 15.30
C SER A 52 -39.07 14.47 15.91
N MET A 53 -39.36 13.72 16.99
CA MET A 53 -38.38 12.77 17.55
C MET A 53 -38.03 11.64 16.57
N LEU A 54 -39.01 11.08 15.84
CA LEU A 54 -38.76 10.06 14.81
C LEU A 54 -37.92 10.61 13.65
N ALA A 55 -38.16 11.84 13.21
CA ALA A 55 -37.35 12.48 12.18
C ALA A 55 -35.91 12.69 12.66
N LEU A 56 -35.71 13.15 13.90
CA LEU A 56 -34.39 13.34 14.49
C LEU A 56 -33.64 12.01 14.68
N THR A 57 -34.32 10.92 15.07
CA THR A 57 -33.67 9.62 15.21
C THR A 57 -33.26 9.03 13.87
N LEU A 58 -34.10 9.16 12.84
CA LEU A 58 -33.77 8.75 11.47
C LEU A 58 -32.60 9.57 10.90
N GLU A 59 -32.60 10.89 11.13
CA GLU A 59 -31.49 11.76 10.72
C GLU A 59 -30.19 11.39 11.44
N HIS A 60 -30.25 11.12 12.74
CA HIS A 60 -29.07 10.70 13.51
C HIS A 60 -28.55 9.34 13.05
N GLN A 61 -29.43 8.39 12.73
CA GLN A 61 -29.06 7.09 12.16
C GLN A 61 -28.44 7.24 10.78
N HIS A 62 -29.03 8.06 9.90
CA HIS A 62 -28.46 8.34 8.58
C HIS A 62 -27.09 9.01 8.70
N ASN A 63 -26.95 10.03 9.54
CA ASN A 63 -25.70 10.74 9.73
C ASN A 63 -24.61 9.80 10.27
N ARG A 64 -24.95 8.91 11.22
CA ARG A 64 -24.03 7.87 11.69
C ARG A 64 -23.62 6.91 10.58
N ALA A 65 -24.57 6.42 9.80
CA ALA A 65 -24.29 5.54 8.67
C ALA A 65 -23.40 6.20 7.60
N GLU A 66 -23.60 7.50 7.35
CA GLU A 66 -22.78 8.27 6.42
C GLU A 66 -21.35 8.47 6.95
N ILE A 67 -21.20 8.80 8.24
CA ILE A 67 -19.89 8.90 8.89
C ILE A 67 -19.15 7.55 8.84
N GLU A 68 -19.81 6.46 9.21
CA GLU A 68 -19.24 5.11 9.14
C GLU A 68 -18.82 4.74 7.71
N ARG A 69 -19.64 5.10 6.71
CA ARG A 69 -19.31 4.88 5.30
C ARG A 69 -18.07 5.67 4.87
N LEU A 70 -17.97 6.95 5.27
CA LEU A 70 -16.82 7.78 4.95
C LEU A 70 -15.53 7.28 5.62
N GLU A 71 -15.62 6.83 6.88
CA GLU A 71 -14.50 6.21 7.59
C GLU A 71 -14.04 4.92 6.91
N ARG A 72 -14.97 4.05 6.49
CA ARG A 72 -14.64 2.83 5.74
C ARG A 72 -13.95 3.14 4.41
N LEU A 73 -14.47 4.11 3.65
CA LEU A 73 -13.85 4.53 2.38
C LEU A 73 -12.44 5.08 2.62
N LYS A 74 -12.26 5.90 3.65
CA LYS A 74 -10.94 6.41 4.03
C LYS A 74 -9.97 5.28 4.38
N ASN A 75 -10.40 4.32 5.18
CA ASN A 75 -9.57 3.17 5.58
C ASN A 75 -9.18 2.31 4.36
N LEU A 76 -10.12 2.08 3.43
CA LEU A 76 -9.84 1.40 2.18
C LEU A 76 -8.81 2.16 1.33
N THR A 77 -8.93 3.48 1.20
CA THR A 77 -7.95 4.30 0.48
C THR A 77 -6.55 4.16 1.08
N HIS A 78 -6.43 4.18 2.41
CA HIS A 78 -5.13 3.96 3.08
C HIS A 78 -4.59 2.55 2.85
N ALA A 79 -5.46 1.53 2.89
CA ALA A 79 -5.08 0.14 2.65
C ALA A 79 -4.60 -0.08 1.21
N TYR A 80 -5.28 0.51 0.22
CA TYR A 80 -4.85 0.46 -1.18
C TYR A 80 -3.54 1.21 -1.42
N SER A 81 -3.41 2.40 -0.84
CA SER A 81 -2.16 3.16 -0.91
C SER A 81 -1.00 2.36 -0.33
N LEU A 82 -1.19 1.69 0.82
CA LEU A 82 -0.19 0.81 1.40
C LEU A 82 0.20 -0.33 0.44
N PHE A 83 -0.80 -1.00 -0.14
CA PHE A 83 -0.59 -2.10 -1.08
C PHE A 83 0.18 -1.65 -2.33
N GLU A 84 -0.15 -0.50 -2.90
CA GLU A 84 0.54 0.07 -4.06
C GLU A 84 2.01 0.34 -3.78
N HIS A 85 2.33 1.04 -2.68
CA HIS A 85 3.72 1.36 -2.33
C HIS A 85 4.55 0.10 -2.01
N LEU A 86 3.95 -0.91 -1.36
CA LEU A 86 4.62 -2.18 -1.14
C LEU A 86 4.81 -2.96 -2.44
N GLY A 87 3.86 -2.87 -3.36
CA GLY A 87 3.95 -3.47 -4.69
C GLY A 87 5.10 -2.88 -5.50
N GLU A 88 5.27 -1.57 -5.46
CA GLU A 88 6.43 -0.89 -6.07
C GLU A 88 7.75 -1.34 -5.44
N ILE A 89 7.83 -1.43 -4.10
CA ILE A 89 9.04 -1.94 -3.42
C ILE A 89 9.37 -3.37 -3.89
N VAL A 90 8.38 -4.26 -3.93
CA VAL A 90 8.54 -5.63 -4.43
C VAL A 90 9.05 -5.64 -5.87
N SER A 91 8.44 -4.83 -6.73
CA SER A 91 8.81 -4.71 -8.15
C SER A 91 10.26 -4.24 -8.30
N ASN A 92 10.63 -3.19 -7.56
CA ASN A 92 11.96 -2.59 -7.63
C ASN A 92 13.05 -3.54 -7.10
N VAL A 93 12.85 -4.11 -5.92
CA VAL A 93 13.77 -5.07 -5.31
C VAL A 93 13.92 -6.31 -6.19
N GLY A 94 12.80 -6.83 -6.72
CA GLY A 94 12.78 -7.97 -7.63
C GLY A 94 13.51 -7.68 -8.95
N PHE A 95 13.31 -6.50 -9.52
CA PHE A 95 14.04 -6.04 -10.71
C PHE A 95 15.55 -6.03 -10.45
N LEU A 96 16.00 -5.38 -9.37
CA LEU A 96 17.41 -5.23 -9.07
C LEU A 96 18.09 -6.60 -8.83
N ARG A 97 17.43 -7.48 -8.06
CA ARG A 97 17.89 -8.86 -7.85
C ARG A 97 18.07 -9.58 -9.19
N ASN A 98 17.03 -9.56 -10.03
CA ASN A 98 17.05 -10.28 -11.30
C ASN A 98 18.13 -9.71 -12.24
N HIS A 99 18.29 -8.40 -12.27
CA HIS A 99 19.35 -7.74 -13.05
C HIS A 99 20.75 -8.23 -12.62
N ILE A 100 21.04 -8.23 -11.32
CA ILE A 100 22.32 -8.74 -10.80
C ILE A 100 22.51 -10.22 -11.15
N ASN A 101 21.50 -11.05 -10.93
CA ASN A 101 21.59 -12.49 -11.18
C ASN A 101 21.82 -12.80 -12.67
N ILE A 102 21.08 -12.17 -13.56
CA ILE A 102 21.24 -12.33 -15.02
C ILE A 102 22.65 -11.90 -15.44
N CYS A 103 23.15 -10.78 -14.91
CA CYS A 103 24.50 -10.30 -15.23
C CYS A 103 25.58 -11.30 -14.75
N LEU A 104 25.44 -11.85 -13.54
CA LEU A 104 26.38 -12.84 -13.00
C LEU A 104 26.36 -14.17 -13.76
N GLU A 105 25.16 -14.61 -14.16
CA GLU A 105 24.97 -15.81 -14.98
C GLU A 105 25.61 -15.62 -16.36
N ASP A 106 25.36 -14.48 -17.02
CA ASP A 106 25.97 -14.15 -18.31
C ASP A 106 27.50 -14.06 -18.19
N ALA A 107 28.03 -13.53 -17.09
CA ALA A 107 29.48 -13.49 -16.83
C ALA A 107 30.09 -14.90 -16.78
N THR A 108 29.43 -15.79 -16.04
CA THR A 108 29.85 -17.18 -15.86
C THR A 108 29.80 -17.93 -17.18
N ASN A 109 28.70 -17.79 -17.93
CA ASN A 109 28.49 -18.43 -19.23
C ASN A 109 29.49 -17.95 -20.29
N ARG A 110 29.98 -16.71 -20.19
CA ARG A 110 30.96 -16.13 -21.11
C ARG A 110 32.41 -16.22 -20.63
N GLY A 111 32.66 -16.91 -19.51
CA GLY A 111 34.00 -17.09 -18.97
C GLY A 111 34.70 -15.78 -18.60
N VAL A 112 33.95 -14.76 -18.16
CA VAL A 112 34.53 -13.48 -17.75
C VAL A 112 35.39 -13.70 -16.50
N PRO A 113 36.68 -13.31 -16.48
CA PRO A 113 37.57 -13.62 -15.36
C PRO A 113 37.11 -13.04 -14.02
N PHE A 114 36.47 -11.87 -14.03
CA PHE A 114 35.79 -11.34 -12.84
C PHE A 114 34.33 -11.01 -13.18
N PRO A 115 33.34 -11.71 -12.56
CA PRO A 115 31.92 -11.51 -12.83
C PRO A 115 31.43 -10.07 -12.66
N ILE A 116 32.09 -9.29 -11.81
CA ILE A 116 31.83 -7.85 -11.61
C ILE A 116 31.83 -7.05 -12.93
N PHE A 117 32.66 -7.42 -13.90
CA PHE A 117 32.72 -6.70 -15.18
C PHE A 117 31.45 -6.87 -16.02
N ALA A 118 30.67 -7.92 -15.77
CA ALA A 118 29.40 -8.17 -16.44
C ALA A 118 28.22 -7.44 -15.77
N VAL A 119 28.39 -6.84 -14.59
CA VAL A 119 27.28 -6.11 -13.94
C VAL A 119 27.07 -4.78 -14.63
N LEU A 120 25.97 -4.67 -15.36
CA LEU A 120 25.71 -3.53 -16.24
C LEU A 120 25.03 -2.36 -15.50
N PRO A 121 25.31 -1.11 -15.91
CA PRO A 121 24.51 0.03 -15.49
C PRO A 121 23.05 -0.16 -15.92
N ILE A 122 22.14 0.26 -15.06
CA ILE A 122 20.71 0.24 -15.39
C ILE A 122 20.35 1.57 -16.04
N ALA A 123 19.59 1.52 -17.13
CA ALA A 123 19.09 2.72 -17.79
C ALA A 123 17.89 3.29 -17.01
N GLY A 124 17.96 4.58 -16.67
CA GLY A 124 16.88 5.31 -15.99
C GLY A 124 17.17 5.56 -14.50
N THR A 125 16.34 6.42 -13.90
CA THR A 125 16.36 6.68 -12.45
C THR A 125 15.35 5.77 -11.77
N PHE A 126 15.79 5.02 -10.77
CA PHE A 126 14.86 4.27 -9.93
C PHE A 126 14.06 5.20 -9.04
N GLU A 127 12.74 5.02 -9.06
CA GLU A 127 11.87 5.71 -8.13
C GLU A 127 12.03 5.09 -6.74
N ARG A 128 12.50 5.91 -5.81
CA ARG A 128 12.66 5.52 -4.41
C ARG A 128 11.30 5.61 -3.74
N THR A 129 10.53 4.52 -3.80
CA THR A 129 9.23 4.45 -3.14
C THR A 129 9.39 4.48 -1.62
N ARG A 130 8.66 5.39 -0.97
CA ARG A 130 8.54 5.44 0.49
C ARG A 130 7.12 5.15 0.89
N VAL A 131 6.94 4.29 1.89
CA VAL A 131 5.60 4.03 2.40
C VAL A 131 5.12 5.26 3.19
N PRO A 132 3.99 5.88 2.85
CA PRO A 132 3.52 7.10 3.50
C PRO A 132 3.31 6.91 5.00
N HIS A 133 3.62 7.94 5.79
CA HIS A 133 3.48 7.89 7.24
C HIS A 133 2.02 7.68 7.67
N GLU A 134 1.08 8.25 6.91
CA GLU A 134 -0.36 8.10 7.10
C GLU A 134 -0.78 6.63 6.92
N ALA A 135 -0.24 5.95 5.91
CA ALA A 135 -0.48 4.53 5.66
C ALA A 135 0.12 3.64 6.76
N LYS A 136 1.33 3.97 7.26
CA LYS A 136 1.93 3.28 8.42
C LYS A 136 1.11 3.50 9.70
N SER A 137 0.70 4.74 9.97
CA SER A 137 -0.09 5.10 11.17
C SER A 137 -1.47 4.43 11.17
N PHE A 138 -2.06 4.28 9.97
CA PHE A 138 -3.32 3.56 9.78
C PHE A 138 -3.23 2.11 10.28
N LEU A 139 -2.11 1.41 10.06
CA LEU A 139 -1.91 0.05 10.56
C LEU A 139 -2.03 -0.03 12.08
N ILE A 140 -1.48 0.93 12.81
CA ILE A 140 -1.58 1.00 14.28
C ILE A 140 -3.05 1.16 14.69
N SER A 141 -3.80 2.05 14.00
CA SER A 141 -5.22 2.25 14.28
C SER A 141 -6.09 1.01 14.05
N GLN A 142 -5.64 0.09 13.18
CA GLN A 142 -6.30 -1.17 12.87
C GLN A 142 -5.77 -2.35 13.71
N GLY A 143 -4.87 -2.13 14.67
CA GLY A 143 -4.27 -3.18 15.48
C GLY A 143 -3.26 -4.07 14.74
N GLN A 144 -2.77 -3.64 13.56
CA GLN A 144 -1.87 -4.38 12.68
C GLN A 144 -0.39 -4.14 13.04
N SER A 145 -0.03 -4.30 14.32
CA SER A 145 1.30 -3.99 14.85
C SER A 145 2.42 -4.83 14.24
N GLU A 146 2.15 -6.10 13.92
CA GLU A 146 3.14 -6.97 13.27
C GLU A 146 3.49 -6.48 11.86
N LEU A 147 2.48 -6.13 11.06
CA LEU A 147 2.68 -5.58 9.72
C LEU A 147 3.36 -4.21 9.78
N TYR A 148 3.00 -3.37 10.74
CA TYR A 148 3.67 -2.09 11.00
C TYR A 148 5.17 -2.29 11.26
N ASN A 149 5.52 -3.23 12.16
CA ASN A 149 6.91 -3.54 12.48
C ASN A 149 7.66 -4.14 11.28
N LEU A 150 6.98 -5.00 10.50
CA LEU A 150 7.54 -5.62 9.30
C LEU A 150 7.90 -4.58 8.22
N ILE A 151 7.06 -3.55 8.06
CA ILE A 151 7.22 -2.48 7.07
C ILE A 151 8.14 -1.37 7.58
N GLY A 152 8.35 -1.26 8.89
CA GLY A 152 8.96 -0.12 9.57
C GLY A 152 10.12 0.55 8.82
N ASN A 153 11.12 -0.25 8.43
CA ASN A 153 12.30 0.19 7.70
C ASN A 153 12.46 -0.45 6.31
N LEU A 154 11.42 -1.07 5.77
CA LEU A 154 11.50 -1.82 4.52
C LEU A 154 11.85 -0.91 3.33
N ASP A 155 11.23 0.26 3.27
CA ASP A 155 11.48 1.31 2.28
C ASP A 155 12.93 1.84 2.35
N LEU A 156 13.45 2.04 3.56
CA LEU A 156 14.82 2.47 3.80
C LEU A 156 15.84 1.40 3.38
N GLN A 157 15.58 0.14 3.71
CA GLN A 157 16.44 -0.98 3.31
C GLN A 157 16.46 -1.13 1.79
N ALA A 158 15.29 -1.11 1.14
CA ALA A 158 15.20 -1.15 -0.32
C ALA A 158 15.96 -0.01 -0.98
N SER A 159 15.75 1.22 -0.51
CA SER A 159 16.49 2.38 -1.02
C SER A 159 18.01 2.25 -0.81
N GLY A 160 18.43 1.69 0.33
CA GLY A 160 19.84 1.47 0.65
C GLY A 160 20.52 0.46 -0.29
N GLU A 161 19.81 -0.59 -0.72
CA GLU A 161 20.34 -1.53 -1.71
C GLU A 161 20.51 -0.89 -3.09
N PHE A 162 19.60 -0.01 -3.50
CA PHE A 162 19.79 0.76 -4.74
C PHE A 162 21.02 1.68 -4.64
N ASP A 163 21.19 2.39 -3.52
CA ASP A 163 22.38 3.23 -3.29
C ASP A 163 23.68 2.39 -3.33
N ALA A 164 23.66 1.19 -2.74
CA ALA A 164 24.80 0.28 -2.75
C ALA A 164 25.11 -0.25 -4.16
N PHE A 165 24.07 -0.50 -4.96
CA PHE A 165 24.23 -0.90 -6.35
C PHE A 165 24.82 0.22 -7.20
N GLU A 166 24.31 1.45 -7.09
CA GLU A 166 24.84 2.63 -7.78
C GLU A 166 26.33 2.86 -7.47
N ARG A 167 26.73 2.71 -6.19
CA ARG A 167 28.14 2.77 -5.79
C ARG A 167 28.96 1.68 -6.44
N SER A 168 28.45 0.45 -6.47
CA SER A 168 29.12 -0.69 -7.12
C SER A 168 29.33 -0.44 -8.62
N GLN A 169 28.38 0.23 -9.30
CA GLN A 169 28.51 0.64 -10.69
C GLN A 169 29.63 1.68 -10.89
N LEU A 170 29.71 2.67 -10.01
CA LEU A 170 30.77 3.69 -10.04
C LEU A 170 32.15 3.07 -9.82
N ASP A 171 32.26 2.18 -8.84
CA ASP A 171 33.53 1.50 -8.55
C ASP A 171 33.93 0.54 -9.67
N ARG A 172 32.97 -0.16 -10.30
CA ARG A 172 33.22 -0.91 -11.53
C ARG A 172 33.75 -0.01 -12.64
N ALA A 173 33.17 1.18 -12.85
CA ALA A 173 33.63 2.11 -13.87
C ALA A 173 35.09 2.52 -13.64
N ARG A 174 35.48 2.78 -12.39
CA ARG A 174 36.88 3.07 -12.01
C ARG A 174 37.81 1.89 -12.29
N VAL A 175 37.39 0.66 -12.03
CA VAL A 175 38.19 -0.52 -12.37
C VAL A 175 38.37 -0.63 -13.89
N LEU A 176 37.35 -0.29 -14.67
CA LEU A 176 37.42 -0.25 -16.14
C LEU A 176 38.25 0.91 -16.71
N GLU A 177 38.59 1.92 -15.91
CA GLU A 177 39.58 2.94 -16.30
C GLU A 177 41.01 2.41 -16.19
N LEU A 178 41.26 1.49 -15.24
CA LEU A 178 42.56 0.85 -15.01
C LEU A 178 42.76 -0.42 -15.84
N ALA A 179 41.67 -1.02 -16.33
CA ALA A 179 41.66 -2.29 -17.05
C ALA A 179 40.78 -2.21 -18.30
N LYS A 180 41.26 -2.74 -19.43
CA LYS A 180 40.47 -2.85 -20.65
C LYS A 180 39.80 -4.20 -20.74
N LEU A 181 38.47 -4.20 -20.82
CA LEU A 181 37.70 -5.39 -21.16
C LEU A 181 37.73 -5.58 -22.69
N LEU A 182 38.39 -6.63 -23.16
CA LEU A 182 38.55 -6.98 -24.56
C LEU A 182 37.76 -8.24 -24.89
N ARG A 183 37.39 -8.40 -26.16
CA ARG A 183 36.81 -9.64 -26.67
C ARG A 183 37.84 -10.35 -27.55
N ASN A 184 38.16 -11.59 -27.20
CA ASN A 184 39.09 -12.40 -27.97
C ASN A 184 38.44 -12.89 -29.30
N LYS A 185 39.24 -13.48 -30.19
CA LYS A 185 38.73 -14.01 -31.49
C LYS A 185 37.78 -15.20 -31.34
N ALA A 186 37.79 -15.89 -30.21
CA ALA A 186 36.87 -16.98 -29.88
C ALA A 186 35.52 -16.46 -29.34
N GLY A 187 35.43 -15.17 -29.03
CA GLY A 187 34.23 -14.52 -28.52
C GLY A 187 34.20 -14.35 -27.00
N ASP A 188 35.20 -14.86 -26.26
CA ASP A 188 35.31 -14.73 -24.81
C ASP A 188 35.85 -13.36 -24.41
N TRP A 189 35.56 -12.97 -23.18
CA TRP A 189 36.08 -11.73 -22.61
C TRP A 189 37.43 -11.95 -21.96
N ALA A 190 38.40 -11.10 -22.29
CA ALA A 190 39.69 -11.01 -21.65
C ALA A 190 39.85 -9.63 -21.01
N ILE A 191 40.66 -9.54 -19.96
CA ILE A 191 40.96 -8.27 -19.31
C ILE A 191 42.43 -7.98 -19.51
N GLU A 192 42.72 -6.86 -20.17
CA GLU A 192 44.06 -6.34 -20.35
C GLU A 192 44.31 -5.29 -19.26
N VAL A 193 45.26 -5.58 -18.38
CA VAL A 193 45.71 -4.68 -17.31
C VAL A 193 47.20 -4.44 -17.51
N SER A 194 47.65 -3.19 -17.35
CA SER A 194 49.08 -2.93 -17.36
C SER A 194 49.74 -3.47 -16.07
N PRO A 195 50.99 -3.95 -16.12
CA PRO A 195 51.64 -4.60 -14.97
C PRO A 195 51.64 -3.73 -13.70
N GLU A 196 51.75 -2.42 -13.84
CA GLU A 196 51.73 -1.48 -12.72
C GLU A 196 50.37 -1.35 -12.00
N ASN A 197 49.27 -1.78 -12.63
CA ASN A 197 47.91 -1.70 -12.09
C ASN A 197 47.32 -3.08 -11.71
N GLU A 198 48.07 -4.17 -11.92
CA GLU A 198 47.56 -5.55 -11.77
C GLU A 198 47.07 -5.83 -10.34
N GLU A 199 47.84 -5.44 -9.33
CA GLU A 199 47.48 -5.63 -7.92
C GLU A 199 46.25 -4.80 -7.52
N GLU A 200 46.18 -3.55 -7.97
CA GLU A 200 45.04 -2.66 -7.68
C GLU A 200 43.75 -3.15 -8.34
N VAL A 201 43.80 -3.55 -9.61
CA VAL A 201 42.64 -4.08 -10.33
C VAL A 201 42.15 -5.37 -9.69
N SER A 202 43.06 -6.29 -9.36
CA SER A 202 42.73 -7.55 -8.70
C SER A 202 42.07 -7.33 -7.34
N GLY A 203 42.65 -6.46 -6.50
CA GLY A 203 42.11 -6.14 -5.17
C GLY A 203 40.72 -5.49 -5.23
N ARG A 204 40.53 -4.52 -6.14
CA ARG A 204 39.22 -3.86 -6.33
C ARG A 204 38.18 -4.81 -6.91
N ALA A 205 38.56 -5.63 -7.89
CA ALA A 205 37.65 -6.61 -8.48
C ALA A 205 37.20 -7.67 -7.47
N PHE A 206 38.11 -8.11 -6.59
CA PHE A 206 37.78 -9.00 -5.48
C PHE A 206 36.77 -8.37 -4.52
N PHE A 207 37.06 -7.16 -4.01
CA PHE A 207 36.18 -6.46 -3.09
C PHE A 207 34.78 -6.21 -3.67
N LEU A 208 34.70 -5.78 -4.94
CA LEU A 208 33.42 -5.57 -5.60
C LEU A 208 32.65 -6.87 -5.80
N SER A 209 33.33 -7.98 -6.09
CA SER A 209 32.68 -9.28 -6.23
C SER A 209 32.03 -9.72 -4.90
N GLU A 210 32.75 -9.56 -3.77
CA GLU A 210 32.18 -9.83 -2.44
C GLU A 210 30.99 -8.92 -2.11
N GLN A 211 31.07 -7.64 -2.48
CA GLN A 211 29.99 -6.68 -2.25
C GLN A 211 28.73 -7.06 -3.04
N ILE A 212 28.87 -7.45 -4.31
CA ILE A 212 27.74 -7.88 -5.14
C ILE A 212 27.14 -9.19 -4.65
N GLU A 213 27.97 -10.15 -4.22
CA GLU A 213 27.45 -11.39 -3.63
C GLU A 213 26.63 -11.12 -2.36
N ARG A 214 27.14 -10.24 -1.48
CA ARG A 214 26.43 -9.82 -0.27
C ARG A 214 25.10 -9.14 -0.62
N GLN A 215 25.13 -8.20 -1.56
CA GLN A 215 23.96 -7.48 -2.02
C GLN A 215 22.92 -8.43 -2.62
N SER A 216 23.32 -9.41 -3.43
CA SER A 216 22.39 -10.39 -4.00
C SER A 216 21.63 -11.16 -2.90
N LYS A 217 22.34 -11.60 -1.85
CA LYS A 217 21.72 -12.25 -0.67
C LYS A 217 20.78 -11.31 0.10
N GLN A 218 21.17 -10.04 0.28
CA GLN A 218 20.34 -9.04 0.95
C GLN A 218 19.06 -8.75 0.17
N LEU A 219 19.15 -8.60 -1.15
CA LEU A 219 18.00 -8.40 -2.04
C LEU A 219 17.04 -9.58 -2.02
N GLU A 220 17.55 -10.82 -1.93
CA GLU A 220 16.70 -12.01 -1.79
C GLU A 220 15.91 -11.99 -0.48
N ALA A 221 16.59 -11.71 0.65
CA ALA A 221 15.94 -11.61 1.95
C ALA A 221 14.90 -10.47 1.98
N LEU A 222 15.27 -9.32 1.42
CA LEU A 222 14.41 -8.15 1.34
C LEU A 222 13.18 -8.39 0.45
N LEU A 223 13.34 -9.10 -0.66
CA LEU A 223 12.24 -9.48 -1.54
C LEU A 223 11.22 -10.36 -0.79
N LYS A 224 11.70 -11.39 -0.07
CA LYS A 224 10.83 -12.24 0.76
C LYS A 224 10.07 -11.43 1.81
N GLN A 225 10.76 -10.51 2.50
CA GLN A 225 10.13 -9.62 3.49
C GLN A 225 9.08 -8.70 2.85
N SER A 226 9.38 -8.14 1.68
CA SER A 226 8.49 -7.25 0.94
C SER A 226 7.25 -7.97 0.44
N LEU A 227 7.39 -9.21 -0.05
CA LEU A 227 6.27 -10.07 -0.42
C LEU A 227 5.37 -10.39 0.78
N LYS A 228 5.96 -10.69 1.93
CA LYS A 228 5.22 -10.90 3.17
C LYS A 228 4.43 -9.65 3.59
N ALA A 229 5.06 -8.47 3.49
CA ALA A 229 4.39 -7.21 3.78
C ALA A 229 3.24 -6.93 2.79
N LEU A 230 3.45 -7.18 1.50
CA LEU A 230 2.44 -7.02 0.46
C LEU A 230 1.23 -7.94 0.71
N HIS A 231 1.46 -9.20 1.09
CA HIS A 231 0.39 -10.10 1.53
C HIS A 231 -0.34 -9.59 2.77
N GLY A 232 0.38 -9.04 3.76
CA GLY A 232 -0.23 -8.38 4.90
C GLY A 232 -1.18 -7.26 4.49
N ALA A 233 -0.79 -6.43 3.51
CA ALA A 233 -1.64 -5.35 3.00
C ALA A 233 -2.93 -5.87 2.33
N VAL A 234 -2.89 -7.03 1.66
CA VAL A 234 -4.11 -7.69 1.13
C VAL A 234 -5.09 -8.00 2.26
N SER A 235 -4.61 -8.54 3.39
CA SER A 235 -5.44 -8.82 4.56
C SER A 235 -6.06 -7.54 5.13
N VAL A 236 -5.32 -6.42 5.14
CA VAL A 236 -5.82 -5.12 5.59
C VAL A 236 -6.90 -4.57 4.66
N ILE A 237 -6.76 -4.72 3.33
CA ILE A 237 -7.81 -4.33 2.37
C ILE A 237 -9.10 -5.11 2.62
N ARG A 238 -8.98 -6.43 2.85
CA ARG A 238 -10.12 -7.30 3.15
C ARG A 238 -10.83 -6.89 4.44
N SER A 239 -10.08 -6.69 5.52
CA SER A 239 -10.64 -6.28 6.81
C SER A 239 -11.24 -4.86 6.78
N SER A 240 -10.77 -4.01 5.86
CA SER A 240 -11.28 -2.63 5.70
C SER A 240 -12.59 -2.53 4.89
N GLY A 241 -13.09 -3.65 4.35
CA GLY A 241 -14.42 -3.72 3.73
C GLY A 241 -14.44 -4.23 2.29
N ASN A 242 -13.30 -4.60 1.69
CA ASN A 242 -13.29 -5.27 0.38
C ASN A 242 -12.90 -6.74 0.52
N SER A 243 -13.84 -7.57 1.00
CA SER A 243 -13.64 -9.00 1.27
C SER A 243 -13.27 -9.82 0.03
N GLU A 244 -13.66 -9.37 -1.16
CA GLU A 244 -13.41 -10.05 -2.43
C GLU A 244 -12.03 -9.74 -3.03
N PHE A 245 -11.27 -8.81 -2.43
CA PHE A 245 -9.96 -8.44 -2.94
C PHE A 245 -9.02 -9.64 -2.95
N GLY A 246 -8.65 -10.09 -4.14
CA GLY A 246 -7.72 -11.18 -4.40
C GLY A 246 -6.45 -10.65 -5.02
N PHE A 247 -5.31 -11.11 -4.50
CA PHE A 247 -4.02 -10.87 -5.11
C PHE A 247 -3.28 -12.21 -5.17
N ALA A 248 -2.99 -12.66 -6.38
CA ALA A 248 -2.17 -13.84 -6.62
C ALA A 248 -0.80 -13.38 -7.12
N ILE A 249 0.24 -13.74 -6.38
CA ILE A 249 1.59 -13.69 -6.93
C ILE A 249 1.70 -14.88 -7.87
N LYS A 250 2.19 -14.67 -9.10
CA LYS A 250 2.43 -15.77 -10.04
C LYS A 250 3.32 -16.83 -9.40
N ASP A 251 2.97 -18.10 -9.59
CA ASP A 251 3.63 -19.27 -8.99
C ASP A 251 5.15 -19.33 -9.25
N GLU A 252 5.66 -18.67 -10.30
CA GLU A 252 7.10 -18.59 -10.58
C GLU A 252 7.89 -17.92 -9.43
N TYR A 253 7.32 -16.89 -8.78
CA TYR A 253 7.91 -16.29 -7.58
C TYR A 253 7.69 -17.15 -6.34
N ILE A 254 6.59 -17.91 -6.29
CA ILE A 254 6.30 -18.82 -5.18
C ILE A 254 7.16 -20.08 -5.27
N GLN A 255 7.53 -20.60 -6.43
CA GLN A 255 8.39 -21.79 -6.53
C GLN A 255 9.86 -21.49 -6.22
N GLU A 256 10.34 -20.27 -6.50
CA GLU A 256 11.68 -19.82 -6.07
C GLU A 256 11.77 -19.59 -4.55
N PHE A 257 10.65 -19.28 -3.88
CA PHE A 257 10.61 -18.88 -2.46
C PHE A 257 9.76 -19.77 -1.54
N GLY A 258 9.05 -20.74 -2.10
CA GLY A 258 7.97 -21.49 -1.49
C GLY A 258 8.34 -22.95 -1.30
N LYS A 259 9.08 -23.19 -0.22
CA LYS A 259 8.75 -24.30 0.66
C LYS A 259 8.31 -23.85 2.06
N ASN A 260 8.38 -22.56 2.40
CA ASN A 260 8.19 -22.09 3.78
C ASN A 260 7.13 -20.98 3.96
N ILE A 261 6.32 -20.66 2.95
CA ILE A 261 5.23 -19.67 3.11
C ILE A 261 3.94 -20.33 3.65
N GLU A 262 3.77 -21.65 3.49
CA GLU A 262 2.56 -22.36 3.95
C GLU A 262 2.60 -22.84 5.42
N GLU A 263 3.69 -22.60 6.16
CA GLU A 263 3.81 -23.01 7.57
C GLU A 263 3.70 -21.86 8.60
N TRP A 264 3.24 -20.67 8.22
CA TRP A 264 3.11 -19.52 9.14
C TRP A 264 1.84 -18.70 8.95
#